data_AF-A0A1C5F917-F1
#
_entry.id   AF-A0A1C5F917-F1
#
_cell.length_a   1.000
_cell.length_b   1.000
_cell.length_c   1.000
_cell.angle_alpha   90.00
_cell.angle_beta   90.00
_cell.angle_gamma   90.00
#
_symmetry.space_group_name_H-M   'P 1'
#
loop_
_entity.id
_entity.type
_entity.pdbx_description
1 polymer ?
#
loop_
_entity_poly.entity_id
_entity_poly.type
_entity_poly.pdbx_seq_one_letter_code
_entity_poly.pdbx_strand_id
1 'polypeptide(L)'
;MPMTSSPAATMASADHATAHTLLNCLLREVSGPERQSVVADGWLRLRLPRCGVLLRVGLRRASLIGAHRFTGPVSEQRDGAWAEVSWRELAERVQRELQLRTGVRNDEFLDQVASSHAGMTAALEAKGERSAPPAAADTTAHDAYLASEQSLLFGHRFHPTPKARTGSADSWSRFAPEAGARFPLHHLAVRQEYVREESARPGALAALDRQGGQRGQDGQGAVPEGFRLLPAHPWQYAMLREHRVLRAALARGEVLDLGPGGAEFAPTASVRTLYDGRDFLKFSLNVRITNCLRKNADYELSGAVALTRLLEPVAADLAARFPGCELLREPAYRTLDLGGERQLIEGFGVIVREGLAARLRPGLTALLAAAVADEYPTSGAQISRLLPDVGPDRLSAWWRAYLDLLVPPVLAAYFDHGVVLEPHLQNVVIGVDPADGTPRQVLFRDLEGTKLVPEHHAAALAALPEAVARPLTYERERGWDRVVYCLLVNHVAEMVAALADRCPGLEPALWSAVRRVLCERSAAHDHPPALRALVAGVPLPAKANLLTRWARRADRHAGYVRIASPLASELLSEAAHVSEATHVPGAGRVSEAGRVSGAGHVSEEAVHACEAGHGPEGPHVSESAHVIHPGSSR
;
A
#
# COMPACT_ATOMS: atom_id res chain seq x y z
N MET A 1 -29.12 -22.31 6.39
CA MET A 1 -29.56 -21.03 6.98
C MET A 1 -29.08 -19.91 6.09
N PRO A 2 -29.82 -18.81 5.88
CA PRO A 2 -29.27 -17.68 5.16
C PRO A 2 -28.05 -17.20 5.97
N MET A 3 -26.87 -17.28 5.36
CA MET A 3 -25.65 -16.74 5.96
C MET A 3 -25.92 -15.25 6.23
N THR A 4 -26.04 -14.89 7.49
CA THR A 4 -26.22 -13.50 7.91
C THR A 4 -25.04 -12.71 7.37
N SER A 5 -25.29 -11.87 6.36
CA SER A 5 -24.32 -10.90 5.87
C SER A 5 -23.84 -10.10 7.07
N SER A 6 -22.53 -10.06 7.28
CA SER A 6 -21.95 -9.13 8.25
C SER A 6 -22.38 -7.72 7.83
N PRO A 7 -22.84 -6.84 8.76
CA PRO A 7 -23.25 -5.50 8.39
C PRO A 7 -22.10 -4.82 7.64
N ALA A 8 -22.41 -4.26 6.47
CA ALA A 8 -21.43 -3.57 5.64
C ALA A 8 -20.68 -2.53 6.48
N ALA A 9 -19.38 -2.37 6.22
CA ALA A 9 -18.55 -1.38 6.89
C ALA A 9 -19.20 0.01 6.80
N THR A 10 -19.68 0.54 7.92
CA THR A 10 -20.04 1.95 8.03
C THR A 10 -18.76 2.78 7.96
N MET A 11 -18.80 3.95 7.30
CA MET A 11 -17.61 4.80 7.24
C MET A 11 -17.17 5.19 8.66
N ALA A 12 -15.88 5.06 8.94
CA ALA A 12 -15.31 5.52 10.20
C ALA A 12 -15.24 7.06 10.25
N SER A 13 -15.38 7.62 11.46
CA SER A 13 -14.98 9.00 11.73
C SER A 13 -13.46 9.15 11.63
N ALA A 14 -12.98 10.38 11.43
CA ALA A 14 -11.54 10.67 11.47
C ALA A 14 -10.90 10.27 12.80
N ASP A 15 -11.64 10.38 13.91
CA ASP A 15 -11.20 9.96 15.25
C ASP A 15 -10.92 8.45 15.31
N HIS A 16 -11.91 7.63 14.91
CA HIS A 16 -11.75 6.18 14.88
C HIS A 16 -10.67 5.76 13.89
N ALA A 17 -10.65 6.31 12.67
CA ALA A 17 -9.65 5.98 11.67
C ALA A 17 -8.22 6.28 12.15
N THR A 18 -8.02 7.42 12.83
CA THR A 18 -6.72 7.79 13.41
C THR A 18 -6.32 6.82 14.52
N ALA A 19 -7.22 6.53 15.46
CA ALA A 19 -6.94 5.61 16.57
C ALA A 19 -6.66 4.18 16.08
N HIS A 20 -7.47 3.67 15.15
CA HIS A 20 -7.31 2.36 14.53
C HIS A 20 -5.99 2.23 13.76
N THR A 21 -5.58 3.29 13.06
CA THR A 21 -4.28 3.34 12.35
C THR A 21 -3.11 3.27 13.33
N LEU A 22 -3.17 4.00 14.45
CA LEU A 22 -2.15 3.93 15.50
C LEU A 22 -2.08 2.53 16.13
N LEU A 23 -3.23 1.91 16.41
CA LEU A 23 -3.28 0.53 16.93
C LEU A 23 -2.71 -0.49 15.95
N ASN A 24 -3.03 -0.37 14.66
CA ASN A 24 -2.46 -1.23 13.62
C ASN A 24 -0.93 -1.12 13.57
N CYS A 25 -0.39 0.10 13.67
CA CYS A 25 1.05 0.34 13.73
C CYS A 25 1.69 -0.26 14.99
N LEU A 26 1.08 -0.02 16.17
CA LEU A 26 1.55 -0.56 17.44
C LEU A 26 1.54 -2.09 17.43
N LEU A 27 0.44 -2.71 16.98
CA LEU A 27 0.31 -4.15 16.89
C LEU A 27 1.39 -4.73 15.98
N ARG A 28 1.60 -4.17 14.80
CA ARG A 28 2.57 -4.67 13.82
C ARG A 28 4.02 -4.50 14.28
N GLU A 29 4.37 -3.35 14.85
CA GLU A 29 5.77 -2.95 14.99
C GLU A 29 6.31 -3.02 16.42
N VAL A 30 5.42 -3.07 17.42
CA VAL A 30 5.80 -3.01 18.84
C VAL A 30 5.16 -4.16 19.62
N SER A 31 3.84 -4.13 19.79
CA SER A 31 3.13 -5.02 20.70
C SER A 31 3.07 -6.46 20.22
N GLY A 32 2.86 -6.69 18.92
CA GLY A 32 2.85 -8.03 18.35
C GLY A 32 4.22 -8.72 18.45
N PRO A 33 5.32 -8.11 17.94
CA PRO A 33 6.66 -8.66 18.08
C PRO A 33 7.09 -8.91 19.53
N GLU A 34 6.62 -8.10 20.48
CA GLU A 34 6.93 -8.22 21.90
C GLU A 34 5.92 -9.09 22.69
N ARG A 35 4.98 -9.73 21.98
CA ARG A 35 3.95 -10.62 22.56
C ARG A 35 3.11 -9.93 23.66
N GLN A 36 2.80 -8.66 23.45
CA GLN A 36 2.00 -7.79 24.33
C GLN A 36 0.58 -7.57 23.82
N SER A 37 0.05 -8.50 23.02
CA SER A 37 -1.30 -8.42 22.47
C SER A 37 -1.99 -9.77 22.49
N VAL A 38 -3.31 -9.75 22.70
CA VAL A 38 -4.17 -10.94 22.61
C VAL A 38 -5.49 -10.59 21.96
N VAL A 39 -6.01 -11.50 21.14
CA VAL A 39 -7.37 -11.45 20.61
C VAL A 39 -8.21 -12.45 21.40
N ALA A 40 -9.23 -11.96 22.10
CA ALA A 40 -10.13 -12.79 22.90
C ALA A 40 -11.52 -12.13 23.01
N ASP A 41 -12.57 -12.93 22.98
CA ASP A 41 -13.97 -12.50 23.20
C ASP A 41 -14.44 -11.38 22.24
N GLY A 42 -13.92 -11.34 21.01
CA GLY A 42 -14.22 -10.26 20.04
C GLY A 42 -13.48 -8.95 20.30
N TRP A 43 -12.46 -8.94 21.15
CA TRP A 43 -11.62 -7.78 21.46
C TRP A 43 -10.16 -8.04 21.11
N LEU A 44 -9.48 -7.01 20.60
CA LEU A 44 -8.03 -6.93 20.69
C LEU A 44 -7.69 -6.22 22.00
N ARG A 45 -6.87 -6.86 22.84
CA ARG A 45 -6.26 -6.26 24.02
C ARG A 45 -4.77 -6.08 23.76
N LEU A 46 -4.24 -4.89 24.04
CA LEU A 46 -2.86 -4.51 23.74
C LEU A 46 -2.25 -3.78 24.94
N ARG A 47 -1.08 -4.25 25.39
CA ARG A 47 -0.35 -3.65 26.51
C ARG A 47 0.79 -2.79 25.99
N LEU A 48 0.91 -1.58 26.54
CA LEU A 48 2.08 -0.72 26.41
C LEU A 48 2.87 -0.86 27.73
N PRO A 49 3.81 -1.81 27.81
CA PRO A 49 4.35 -2.25 29.10
C PRO A 49 5.25 -1.21 29.77
N ARG A 50 5.88 -0.28 29.04
CA ARG A 50 6.74 0.75 29.66
C ARG A 50 5.92 1.88 30.26
N CYS A 51 4.75 2.16 29.67
CA CYS A 51 3.78 3.10 30.23
C CYS A 51 2.85 2.49 31.27
N GLY A 52 2.78 1.15 31.37
CA GLY A 52 1.83 0.47 32.25
C GLY A 52 0.37 0.58 31.80
N VAL A 53 0.14 0.79 30.50
CA VAL A 53 -1.20 1.03 29.93
C VAL A 53 -1.73 -0.26 29.30
N LEU A 54 -2.99 -0.58 29.57
CA LEU A 54 -3.72 -1.64 28.88
C LEU A 54 -4.86 -1.06 28.06
N LEU A 55 -4.81 -1.31 26.75
CA LEU A 55 -5.80 -0.86 25.77
C LEU A 55 -6.68 -2.02 25.32
N ARG A 56 -7.91 -1.72 24.90
CA ARG A 56 -8.77 -2.63 24.14
C ARG A 56 -9.49 -1.91 23.00
N VAL A 57 -9.84 -2.66 21.97
CA VAL A 57 -10.73 -2.22 20.89
C VAL A 57 -11.56 -3.40 20.39
N GLY A 58 -12.81 -3.13 20.00
CA GLY A 58 -13.69 -4.16 19.44
C GLY A 58 -13.20 -4.62 18.08
N LEU A 59 -13.41 -5.90 17.76
CA LEU A 59 -13.09 -6.47 16.46
C LEU A 59 -14.35 -6.64 15.63
N ARG A 60 -14.35 -6.04 14.42
CA ARG A 60 -15.27 -6.42 13.35
C ARG A 60 -14.82 -7.74 12.72
N ARG A 61 -13.50 -7.95 12.62
CA ARG A 61 -12.90 -9.18 12.08
C ARG A 61 -11.48 -9.40 12.61
N ALA A 62 -11.20 -10.61 13.08
CA ALA A 62 -9.83 -11.08 13.33
C ALA A 62 -9.18 -11.58 12.02
N SER A 63 -7.86 -11.50 11.92
CA SER A 63 -7.13 -11.80 10.68
C SER A 63 -5.92 -12.67 10.97
N LEU A 64 -5.64 -13.63 10.10
CA LEU A 64 -4.55 -14.60 10.24
C LEU A 64 -3.16 -13.96 10.17
N ILE A 65 -3.04 -12.82 9.50
CA ILE A 65 -1.76 -12.07 9.38
C ILE A 65 -1.67 -10.91 10.41
N GLY A 66 -2.65 -10.79 11.32
CA GLY A 66 -2.72 -9.69 12.29
C GLY A 66 -3.22 -8.36 11.70
N ALA A 67 -3.73 -8.36 10.46
CA ALA A 67 -4.35 -7.19 9.83
C ALA A 67 -5.85 -7.07 10.18
N HIS A 68 -6.13 -7.00 11.48
CA HIS A 68 -7.48 -6.98 12.03
C HIS A 68 -8.35 -5.81 11.53
N ARG A 69 -9.67 -5.95 11.64
CA ARG A 69 -10.65 -4.86 11.46
C ARG A 69 -11.20 -4.47 12.82
N PHE A 70 -11.01 -3.21 13.16
CA PHE A 70 -11.49 -2.65 14.42
C PHE A 70 -12.89 -2.06 14.26
N THR A 71 -13.61 -1.97 15.37
CA THR A 71 -14.92 -1.30 15.46
C THR A 71 -15.05 -0.57 16.78
N GLY A 72 -15.70 0.59 16.74
CA GLY A 72 -15.91 1.45 17.91
C GLY A 72 -14.63 2.12 18.43
N PRO A 73 -14.75 2.75 19.61
CA PRO A 73 -13.67 3.50 20.23
C PRO A 73 -12.60 2.58 20.85
N VAL A 74 -11.42 3.14 21.05
CA VAL A 74 -10.36 2.50 21.85
C VAL A 74 -10.60 2.84 23.32
N SER A 75 -10.46 1.85 24.20
CA SER A 75 -10.58 2.05 25.65
C SER A 75 -9.30 1.70 26.39
N GLU A 76 -9.02 2.39 27.48
CA GLU A 76 -7.93 2.13 28.42
C GLU A 76 -8.50 1.60 29.75
N GLN A 77 -7.80 0.65 30.37
CA GLN A 77 -8.16 0.19 31.72
C GLN A 77 -7.68 1.21 32.76
N ARG A 78 -8.61 1.78 33.53
CA ARG A 78 -8.38 2.76 34.61
C ARG A 78 -9.17 2.32 35.84
N ASP A 79 -8.52 2.15 36.98
CA ASP A 79 -9.14 1.77 38.26
C ASP A 79 -10.09 0.55 38.17
N GLY A 80 -9.71 -0.45 37.37
CA GLY A 80 -10.51 -1.67 37.15
C GLY A 80 -11.68 -1.51 36.16
N ALA A 81 -11.96 -0.30 35.68
CA ALA A 81 -12.96 -0.02 34.65
C ALA A 81 -12.31 0.27 33.29
N TRP A 82 -13.09 0.20 32.22
CA TRP A 82 -12.66 0.57 30.87
C TRP A 82 -13.23 1.93 30.52
N ALA A 83 -12.36 2.89 30.22
CA ALA A 83 -12.73 4.23 29.80
C ALA A 83 -12.31 4.47 28.35
N GLU A 84 -13.18 5.11 27.56
CA GLU A 84 -12.83 5.54 26.21
C GLU A 84 -11.65 6.52 26.22
N VAL A 85 -10.81 6.40 25.18
CA VAL A 85 -9.63 7.23 24.99
C VAL A 85 -9.74 7.92 23.63
N SER A 86 -9.60 9.24 23.63
CA SER A 86 -9.55 10.01 22.40
C SER A 86 -8.33 9.63 21.55
N TRP A 87 -8.37 9.89 20.24
CA TRP A 87 -7.20 9.65 19.37
C TRP A 87 -5.96 10.41 19.85
N ARG A 88 -6.13 11.58 20.48
CA ARG A 88 -5.05 12.43 20.98
C ARG A 88 -4.41 11.83 22.23
N GLU A 89 -5.22 11.44 23.21
CA GLU A 89 -4.72 10.73 24.40
C GLU A 89 -3.99 9.43 23.99
N LEU A 90 -4.55 8.67 23.03
CA LEU A 90 -3.89 7.48 22.50
C LEU A 90 -2.54 7.80 21.86
N ALA A 91 -2.46 8.88 21.06
CA ALA A 91 -1.21 9.33 20.45
C ALA A 91 -0.17 9.73 21.51
N GLU A 92 -0.58 10.36 22.61
CA GLU A 92 0.30 10.66 23.75
C GLU A 92 0.80 9.39 24.44
N ARG A 93 -0.06 8.38 24.63
CA ARG A 93 0.36 7.07 25.17
C ARG A 93 1.37 6.39 24.25
N VAL A 94 1.14 6.43 22.94
CA VAL A 94 2.05 5.90 21.91
C VAL A 94 3.40 6.64 21.96
N GLN A 95 3.39 7.98 21.98
CA GLN A 95 4.60 8.80 22.05
C GLN A 95 5.43 8.45 23.28
N ARG A 96 4.78 8.37 24.45
CA ARG A 96 5.45 8.03 25.71
C ARG A 96 6.03 6.61 25.68
N GLU A 97 5.28 5.63 25.17
CA GLU A 97 5.75 4.24 25.06
C GLU A 97 6.97 4.17 24.13
N LEU A 98 6.93 4.83 22.97
CA LEU A 98 8.04 4.86 22.02
C LEU A 98 9.27 5.58 22.58
N GLN A 99 9.08 6.68 23.32
CA GLN A 99 10.17 7.38 23.97
C GLN A 99 10.86 6.48 25.01
N LEU A 100 10.09 5.81 25.87
CA LEU A 100 10.63 4.89 26.87
C LEU A 100 11.29 3.65 26.22
N ARG A 101 10.71 3.14 25.14
CA ARG A 101 11.22 1.98 24.40
C ARG A 101 12.52 2.26 23.67
N THR A 102 12.66 3.45 23.09
CA THR A 102 13.78 3.77 22.17
C THR A 102 14.84 4.67 22.78
N GLY A 103 14.53 5.39 23.87
CA GLY A 103 15.37 6.45 24.41
C GLY A 103 15.41 7.72 23.55
N VAL A 104 14.66 7.76 22.44
CA VAL A 104 14.63 8.89 21.49
C VAL A 104 13.42 9.77 21.80
N ARG A 105 13.62 11.09 21.82
CA ARG A 105 12.52 12.07 21.82
C ARG A 105 12.14 12.48 20.39
N ASN A 106 10.84 12.57 20.16
CA ASN A 106 10.27 13.06 18.92
C ASN A 106 9.09 13.99 19.23
N ASP A 107 9.38 15.29 19.20
CA ASP A 107 8.43 16.34 19.57
C ASP A 107 7.47 16.68 18.42
N GLU A 108 7.80 16.32 17.17
CA GLU A 108 6.95 16.53 15.99
C GLU A 108 5.87 15.44 15.82
N PHE A 109 5.96 14.32 16.55
CA PHE A 109 5.09 13.16 16.32
C PHE A 109 3.61 13.49 16.54
N LEU A 110 3.25 14.15 17.66
CA LEU A 110 1.86 14.50 17.96
C LEU A 110 1.27 15.46 16.94
N ASP A 111 2.05 16.48 16.53
CA ASP A 111 1.63 17.45 15.52
C ASP A 111 1.41 16.78 14.16
N GLN A 112 2.23 15.79 13.80
CA GLN A 112 2.04 15.02 12.59
C GLN A 112 0.80 14.12 12.66
N VAL A 113 0.50 13.51 13.82
CA VAL A 113 -0.75 12.75 14.01
C VAL A 113 -1.95 13.69 13.90
N ALA A 114 -1.90 14.86 14.53
CA ALA A 114 -2.95 15.88 14.44
C ALA A 114 -3.13 16.40 13.00
N SER A 115 -2.04 16.65 12.27
CA SER A 115 -2.07 17.03 10.86
C SER A 115 -2.73 15.93 10.00
N SER A 116 -2.41 14.66 10.28
CA SER A 116 -3.05 13.55 9.57
C SER A 116 -4.53 13.42 9.88
N HIS A 117 -4.93 13.60 11.14
CA HIS A 117 -6.33 13.61 11.55
C HIS A 117 -7.11 14.72 10.82
N ALA A 118 -6.59 15.96 10.85
CA ALA A 118 -7.19 17.07 10.12
C ALA A 118 -7.30 16.79 8.61
N GLY A 119 -6.29 16.11 8.04
CA GLY A 119 -6.31 15.65 6.65
C GLY A 119 -7.44 14.67 6.34
N MET A 120 -7.71 13.72 7.23
CA MET A 120 -8.82 12.79 7.09
C MET A 120 -10.18 13.50 7.28
N THR A 121 -10.28 14.41 8.24
CA THR A 121 -11.50 15.20 8.49
C THR A 121 -11.91 15.99 7.25
N ALA A 122 -10.99 16.78 6.69
CA ALA A 122 -11.26 17.55 5.47
C ALA A 122 -11.57 16.66 4.25
N ALA A 123 -10.94 15.48 4.15
CA ALA A 123 -11.27 14.52 3.09
C ALA A 123 -12.68 13.93 3.22
N LEU A 124 -13.15 13.68 4.44
CA LEU A 124 -14.51 13.22 4.72
C LEU A 124 -15.54 14.32 4.44
N GLU A 125 -15.28 15.56 4.87
CA GLU A 125 -16.13 16.73 4.61
C GLU A 125 -16.28 16.96 3.11
N ALA A 126 -15.16 17.04 2.38
CA ALA A 126 -15.17 17.21 0.91
C ALA A 126 -15.87 16.04 0.19
N LYS A 127 -15.92 14.84 0.78
CA LYS A 127 -16.72 13.74 0.24
C LYS A 127 -18.21 13.93 0.51
N GLY A 128 -18.60 14.41 1.68
CA GLY A 128 -20.00 14.68 2.02
C GLY A 128 -20.61 15.81 1.17
N GLU A 129 -19.82 16.80 0.81
CA GLU A 129 -20.24 17.93 -0.05
C GLU A 129 -20.38 17.57 -1.53
N ARG A 130 -19.71 16.51 -1.98
CA ARG A 130 -19.83 16.05 -3.37
C ARG A 130 -21.19 15.38 -3.58
N SER A 131 -21.90 15.83 -4.60
CA SER A 131 -23.12 15.19 -5.09
C SER A 131 -22.90 13.69 -5.28
N ALA A 132 -23.95 12.89 -5.07
CA ALA A 132 -23.92 11.46 -5.32
C ALA A 132 -23.30 11.19 -6.71
N PRO A 133 -22.41 10.19 -6.83
CA PRO A 133 -21.78 9.89 -8.11
C PRO A 133 -22.87 9.69 -9.18
N PRO A 134 -22.63 10.12 -10.42
CA PRO A 134 -23.56 9.89 -11.52
C PRO A 134 -23.90 8.40 -11.63
N ALA A 135 -25.06 8.08 -12.19
CA ALA A 135 -25.45 6.69 -12.40
C ALA A 135 -24.34 5.93 -13.13
N ALA A 136 -24.17 4.64 -12.83
CA ALA A 136 -23.09 3.83 -13.42
C ALA A 136 -23.09 3.84 -14.95
N ALA A 137 -24.25 4.08 -15.58
CA ALA A 137 -24.42 4.21 -17.02
C ALA A 137 -23.77 5.46 -17.63
N ASP A 138 -23.54 6.51 -16.84
CA ASP A 138 -23.00 7.81 -17.29
C ASP A 138 -21.52 8.01 -16.90
N THR A 139 -20.92 7.06 -16.19
CA THR A 139 -19.52 7.14 -15.74
C THR A 139 -18.58 6.63 -16.82
N THR A 140 -17.65 7.47 -17.30
CA THR A 140 -16.64 7.01 -18.26
C THR A 140 -15.60 6.12 -17.59
N ALA A 141 -14.89 5.29 -18.38
CA ALA A 141 -13.77 4.49 -17.86
C ALA A 141 -12.64 5.37 -17.24
N HIS A 142 -12.48 6.59 -17.76
CA HIS A 142 -11.57 7.59 -17.21
C HIS A 142 -12.00 8.08 -15.83
N ASP A 143 -13.28 8.42 -15.68
CA ASP A 143 -13.86 8.87 -14.42
C ASP A 143 -13.80 7.77 -13.36
N ALA A 144 -14.03 6.51 -13.73
CA ALA A 144 -13.91 5.37 -12.83
C ALA A 144 -12.48 5.22 -12.29
N TYR A 145 -11.47 5.35 -13.15
CA TYR A 145 -10.07 5.33 -12.74
C TYR A 145 -9.74 6.49 -11.79
N LEU A 146 -10.10 7.73 -12.15
CA LEU A 146 -9.85 8.90 -11.30
C LEU A 146 -10.58 8.79 -9.96
N ALA A 147 -11.84 8.37 -9.96
CA ALA A 147 -12.60 8.14 -8.74
C ALA A 147 -11.91 7.12 -7.83
N SER A 148 -11.29 6.07 -8.39
CA SER A 148 -10.50 5.11 -7.61
C SER A 148 -9.22 5.73 -7.03
N GLU A 149 -8.49 6.55 -7.78
CA GLU A 149 -7.30 7.27 -7.30
C GLU A 149 -7.63 8.28 -6.19
N GLN A 150 -8.82 8.88 -6.26
CA GLN A 150 -9.28 9.93 -5.36
C GLN A 150 -10.08 9.42 -4.15
N SER A 151 -10.28 8.11 -4.02
CA SER A 151 -11.13 7.54 -2.95
C SER A 151 -10.40 7.15 -1.68
N LEU A 152 -9.07 7.19 -1.64
CA LEU A 152 -8.29 6.77 -0.48
C LEU A 152 -8.32 7.81 0.66
N LEU A 153 -9.47 8.03 1.31
CA LEU A 153 -9.66 9.12 2.29
C LEU A 153 -8.77 8.99 3.53
N PHE A 154 -8.54 7.76 4.00
CA PHE A 154 -7.81 7.48 5.23
C PHE A 154 -6.31 7.17 5.00
N GLY A 155 -5.94 6.86 3.75
CA GLY A 155 -4.57 6.51 3.40
C GLY A 155 -4.12 5.16 3.98
N HIS A 156 -2.82 5.00 4.20
CA HIS A 156 -2.23 3.70 4.55
C HIS A 156 -2.45 3.34 6.04
N ARG A 157 -3.19 2.25 6.29
CA ARG A 157 -3.63 1.82 7.64
C ARG A 157 -2.52 1.34 8.59
N PHE A 158 -1.32 1.07 8.05
CA PHE A 158 -0.12 0.76 8.84
C PHE A 158 0.96 1.82 8.67
N HIS A 159 0.57 3.09 8.66
CA HIS A 159 1.46 4.22 8.73
C HIS A 159 0.86 5.21 9.73
N PRO A 160 1.59 5.74 10.73
CA PRO A 160 0.98 6.47 11.85
C PRO A 160 0.36 7.82 11.45
N THR A 161 0.86 8.42 10.36
CA THR A 161 0.43 9.74 9.89
C THR A 161 0.18 9.76 8.38
N PRO A 162 -0.76 8.94 7.88
CA PRO A 162 -0.89 8.64 6.44
C PRO A 162 -1.40 9.82 5.60
N LYS A 163 -2.05 10.80 6.24
CA LYS A 163 -2.55 12.04 5.61
C LYS A 163 -1.84 13.31 6.11
N ALA A 164 -0.77 13.17 6.88
CA ALA A 164 0.01 14.34 7.29
C ALA A 164 0.69 14.98 6.07
N ARG A 165 0.52 16.30 5.95
CA ARG A 165 1.13 17.15 4.92
C ARG A 165 1.67 18.40 5.58
N THR A 166 2.81 18.89 5.11
CA THR A 166 3.36 20.17 5.56
C THR A 166 2.53 21.32 4.99
N GLY A 167 2.16 22.31 5.81
CA GLY A 167 1.32 23.46 5.41
C GLY A 167 -0.10 23.42 6.00
N SER A 168 -0.90 24.46 5.74
CA SER A 168 -2.30 24.53 6.21
C SER A 168 -3.24 23.64 5.38
N ALA A 169 -4.37 23.24 5.98
CA ALA A 169 -5.43 22.47 5.31
C ALA A 169 -5.85 23.10 3.98
N ASP A 170 -6.15 24.39 3.99
CA ASP A 170 -6.57 25.15 2.81
C ASP A 170 -5.52 25.19 1.70
N SER A 171 -4.24 25.13 2.07
CA SER A 171 -3.13 25.16 1.11
C SER A 171 -3.03 23.84 0.35
N TRP A 172 -3.18 22.71 1.04
CA TRP A 172 -3.02 21.40 0.41
C TRP A 172 -4.32 20.84 -0.16
N SER A 173 -5.51 21.27 0.31
CA SER A 173 -6.81 20.76 -0.16
C SER A 173 -7.03 21.03 -1.65
N ARG A 174 -6.56 22.18 -2.14
CA ARG A 174 -6.57 22.57 -3.57
C ARG A 174 -5.83 21.60 -4.49
N PHE A 175 -4.94 20.79 -3.95
CA PHE A 175 -4.11 19.83 -4.68
C PHE A 175 -4.36 18.39 -4.20
N ALA A 176 -5.37 18.16 -3.37
CA ALA A 176 -5.64 16.88 -2.74
C ALA A 176 -6.46 15.97 -3.66
N PRO A 177 -6.01 14.73 -3.93
CA PRO A 177 -6.84 13.76 -4.67
C PRO A 177 -8.16 13.49 -3.93
N GLU A 178 -8.13 13.42 -2.61
CA GLU A 178 -9.31 13.12 -1.78
C GLU A 178 -10.37 14.22 -1.86
N ALA A 179 -9.98 15.46 -2.18
CA ALA A 179 -10.90 16.58 -2.42
C ALA A 179 -11.48 16.58 -3.86
N GLY A 180 -11.08 15.64 -4.72
CA GLY A 180 -11.48 15.64 -6.13
C GLY A 180 -10.84 16.78 -6.92
N ALA A 181 -9.70 17.31 -6.46
CA ALA A 181 -9.08 18.48 -7.03
C ALA A 181 -8.81 18.33 -8.53
N ARG A 182 -9.00 19.43 -9.26
CA ARG A 182 -8.56 19.62 -10.64
C ARG A 182 -8.01 21.03 -10.76
N PHE A 183 -6.90 21.19 -11.46
CA PHE A 183 -6.25 22.48 -11.60
C PHE A 183 -5.36 22.54 -12.85
N PRO A 184 -5.21 23.72 -13.48
CA PRO A 184 -4.23 23.90 -14.55
C PRO A 184 -2.79 23.85 -13.99
N LEU A 185 -1.85 23.46 -14.83
CA LEU A 185 -0.43 23.45 -14.48
C LEU A 185 0.14 24.87 -14.49
N HIS A 186 1.20 25.09 -13.71
CA HIS A 186 2.00 26.31 -13.82
C HIS A 186 3.01 26.14 -14.94
N HIS A 187 3.12 27.10 -15.84
CA HIS A 187 3.93 26.96 -17.04
C HIS A 187 5.07 27.99 -17.08
N LEU A 188 6.26 27.50 -17.41
CA LEU A 188 7.43 28.31 -17.70
C LEU A 188 7.80 28.13 -19.18
N ALA A 189 8.25 29.20 -19.84
CA ALA A 189 9.03 29.09 -21.07
C ALA A 189 10.51 29.23 -20.71
N VAL A 190 11.31 28.22 -21.01
CA VAL A 190 12.74 28.15 -20.65
C VAL A 190 13.56 28.17 -21.94
N ARG A 191 14.59 29.01 -22.04
CA ARG A 191 15.51 28.97 -23.19
C ARG A 191 16.10 27.57 -23.32
N GLN A 192 16.21 27.07 -24.56
CA GLN A 192 16.63 25.70 -24.83
C GLN A 192 17.93 25.27 -24.14
N GLU A 193 18.89 26.19 -23.98
CA GLU A 193 20.18 25.95 -23.32
C GLU A 193 20.08 25.64 -21.81
N TYR A 194 18.98 26.02 -21.15
CA TYR A 194 18.73 25.73 -19.73
C TYR A 194 17.71 24.59 -19.53
N VAL A 195 17.30 23.93 -20.60
CA VAL A 195 16.43 22.76 -20.54
C VAL A 195 17.30 21.52 -20.51
N ARG A 196 17.08 20.69 -19.49
CA ARG A 196 17.65 19.34 -19.46
C ARG A 196 16.55 18.32 -19.64
N GLU A 197 16.63 17.55 -20.71
CA GLU A 197 15.67 16.50 -21.04
C GLU A 197 16.36 15.23 -21.52
N GLU A 198 15.73 14.09 -21.27
CA GLU A 198 16.15 12.79 -21.78
C GLU A 198 14.92 12.02 -22.25
N SER A 199 15.07 11.19 -23.29
CA SER A 199 14.01 10.30 -23.75
C SER A 199 14.55 8.93 -24.16
N ALA A 200 13.79 7.88 -23.83
CA ALA A 200 14.10 6.50 -24.18
C ALA A 200 13.87 6.23 -25.68
N ARG A 201 12.96 6.99 -26.31
CA ARG A 201 12.58 6.87 -27.72
C ARG A 201 12.05 8.19 -28.28
N PRO A 202 12.11 8.40 -29.60
CA PRO A 202 11.47 9.54 -30.25
C PRO A 202 9.99 9.68 -29.89
N GLY A 203 9.54 10.92 -29.69
CA GLY A 203 8.14 11.23 -29.34
C GLY A 203 7.75 10.97 -27.88
N ALA A 204 8.65 10.45 -27.02
CA ALA A 204 8.33 10.23 -25.61
C ALA A 204 8.03 11.52 -24.82
N LEU A 205 8.51 12.67 -25.30
CA LEU A 205 8.23 14.00 -24.73
C LEU A 205 6.91 14.60 -25.22
N ALA A 206 6.17 13.94 -26.12
CA ALA A 206 4.98 14.51 -26.75
C ALA A 206 3.88 14.91 -25.75
N ALA A 207 3.81 14.28 -24.58
CA ALA A 207 2.90 14.68 -23.51
C ALA A 207 3.20 16.09 -22.98
N LEU A 208 4.47 16.46 -22.85
CA LEU A 208 4.91 17.79 -22.44
C LEU A 208 4.74 18.81 -23.57
N ASP A 209 5.09 18.43 -24.81
CA ASP A 209 5.05 19.34 -25.95
C ASP A 209 3.60 19.73 -26.32
N ARG A 210 2.63 18.82 -26.15
CA ARG A 210 1.20 19.10 -26.32
C ARG A 210 0.70 20.24 -25.45
N GLN A 211 1.21 20.38 -24.23
CA GLN A 211 0.81 21.45 -23.31
C GLN A 211 1.09 22.84 -23.91
N GLY A 212 2.17 22.96 -24.70
CA GLY A 212 2.54 24.22 -25.36
C GLY A 212 1.61 24.54 -26.54
N GLY A 213 1.24 23.52 -27.31
CA GLY A 213 0.28 23.65 -28.40
C GLY A 213 -1.12 24.05 -27.92
N GLN A 214 -1.62 23.42 -26.85
CA GLN A 214 -2.91 23.73 -26.25
C GLN A 214 -2.97 25.18 -25.75
N ARG A 215 -1.93 25.63 -25.03
CA ARG A 215 -1.83 27.04 -24.61
C ARG A 215 -1.94 28.03 -25.77
N GLY A 216 -1.26 27.74 -26.88
CA GLY A 216 -1.31 28.59 -28.07
C GLY A 216 -2.72 28.63 -28.69
N GLN A 217 -3.42 27.50 -28.73
CA GLN A 217 -4.79 27.39 -29.22
C GLN A 217 -5.79 28.12 -28.31
N ASP A 218 -5.58 28.08 -27.01
CA ASP A 218 -6.45 28.71 -26.01
C ASP A 218 -6.22 30.23 -25.88
N GLY A 219 -5.35 30.83 -26.71
CA GLY A 219 -5.01 32.25 -26.63
C GLY A 219 -4.23 32.65 -25.38
N GLN A 220 -3.68 31.68 -24.64
CA GLN A 220 -2.95 31.89 -23.38
C GLN A 220 -1.45 32.19 -23.59
N GLY A 221 -1.09 32.65 -24.78
CA GLY A 221 0.29 32.94 -25.20
C GLY A 221 1.02 31.70 -25.73
N ALA A 222 1.55 31.80 -26.95
CA ALA A 222 2.41 30.77 -27.53
C ALA A 222 3.79 30.77 -26.86
N VAL A 223 4.44 29.61 -26.83
CA VAL A 223 5.84 29.50 -26.40
C VAL A 223 6.72 30.21 -27.44
N PRO A 224 7.53 31.22 -27.06
CA PRO A 224 8.37 31.93 -28.01
C PRO A 224 9.40 31.03 -28.70
N GLU A 225 9.84 31.43 -29.88
CA GLU A 225 10.94 30.75 -30.58
C GLU A 225 12.22 30.73 -29.73
N GLY A 226 12.94 29.62 -29.74
CA GLY A 226 14.14 29.41 -28.91
C GLY A 226 13.84 29.02 -27.45
N PHE A 227 12.56 28.95 -27.05
CA PHE A 227 12.14 28.46 -25.74
C PHE A 227 11.48 27.07 -25.84
N ARG A 228 11.44 26.36 -24.72
CA ARG A 228 10.64 25.15 -24.52
C ARG A 228 9.71 25.37 -23.35
N LEU A 229 8.52 24.78 -23.43
CA LEU A 229 7.62 24.75 -22.30
C LEU A 229 8.13 23.78 -21.22
N LEU A 230 8.12 24.23 -19.98
CA LEU A 230 8.33 23.42 -18.79
C LEU A 230 7.12 23.59 -17.86
N PRO A 231 6.21 22.60 -17.81
CA PRO A 231 5.16 22.58 -16.81
C PRO A 231 5.74 22.28 -15.42
N ALA A 232 5.10 22.83 -14.39
CA ALA A 232 5.40 22.60 -13.00
C ALA A 232 4.11 22.43 -12.20
N HIS A 233 4.19 21.66 -11.12
CA HIS A 233 3.11 21.62 -10.14
C HIS A 233 2.98 23.02 -9.49
N PRO A 234 1.79 23.66 -9.46
CA PRO A 234 1.65 25.04 -8.95
C PRO A 234 2.15 25.22 -7.51
N TRP A 235 1.86 24.27 -6.63
CA TRP A 235 2.41 24.26 -5.26
C TRP A 235 3.95 24.23 -5.24
N GLN A 236 4.58 23.41 -6.07
CA GLN A 236 6.04 23.32 -6.15
C GLN A 236 6.65 24.62 -6.70
N TYR A 237 6.04 25.23 -7.71
CA TYR A 237 6.47 26.54 -8.21
C TYR A 237 6.41 27.60 -7.12
N ALA A 238 5.31 27.66 -6.35
CA ALA A 238 5.16 28.61 -5.25
C ALA A 238 6.25 28.48 -4.19
N MET A 239 6.77 27.27 -3.95
CA MET A 239 7.88 27.03 -3.02
C MET A 239 9.24 27.50 -3.55
N LEU A 240 9.41 27.58 -4.88
CA LEU A 240 10.68 27.88 -5.53
C LEU A 240 10.75 29.27 -6.19
N ARG A 241 9.63 29.97 -6.36
CA ARG A 241 9.56 31.27 -7.06
C ARG A 241 10.50 32.34 -6.50
N GLU A 242 10.80 32.28 -5.19
CA GLU A 242 11.73 33.20 -4.53
C GLU A 242 13.20 32.75 -4.57
N HIS A 243 13.50 31.60 -5.18
CA HIS A 243 14.86 31.08 -5.28
C HIS A 243 15.75 32.06 -6.08
N ARG A 244 16.88 32.48 -5.48
CA ARG A 244 17.76 33.53 -6.01
C ARG A 244 18.18 33.31 -7.47
N VAL A 245 18.57 32.08 -7.81
CA VAL A 245 19.02 31.72 -9.17
C VAL A 245 17.86 31.79 -10.18
N LEU A 246 16.66 31.35 -9.79
CA LEU A 246 15.47 31.41 -10.64
C LEU A 246 15.07 32.87 -10.89
N ARG A 247 15.03 33.70 -9.84
CA ARG A 247 14.72 35.13 -9.95
C ARG A 247 15.70 35.86 -10.88
N ALA A 248 16.98 35.51 -10.81
CA ALA A 248 17.98 36.10 -11.68
C ALA A 248 17.77 35.69 -13.16
N ALA A 249 17.43 34.43 -13.43
CA ALA A 249 17.12 33.97 -14.78
C ALA A 249 15.83 34.59 -15.35
N LEU A 250 14.79 34.77 -14.51
CA LEU A 250 13.57 35.49 -14.85
C LEU A 250 13.89 36.96 -15.22
N ALA A 251 14.71 37.65 -14.42
CA ALA A 251 15.10 39.03 -14.68
C ALA A 251 15.92 39.20 -15.97
N ARG A 252 16.67 38.17 -16.38
CA ARG A 252 17.44 38.15 -17.64
C ARG A 252 16.62 37.69 -18.85
N GLY A 253 15.36 37.27 -18.67
CA GLY A 253 14.54 36.72 -19.76
C GLY A 253 15.05 35.36 -20.29
N GLU A 254 15.78 34.62 -19.46
CA GLU A 254 16.23 33.24 -19.74
C GLU A 254 15.12 32.22 -19.44
N VAL A 255 14.29 32.58 -18.47
CA VAL A 255 13.05 31.91 -18.11
C VAL A 255 11.95 32.96 -18.17
N LEU A 256 10.80 32.62 -18.73
CA LEU A 256 9.59 33.46 -18.72
C LEU A 256 8.53 32.72 -17.89
N ASP A 257 7.93 33.43 -16.94
CA ASP A 257 6.78 32.94 -16.19
C ASP A 257 5.50 33.15 -17.02
N LEU A 258 4.90 32.06 -17.50
CA LEU A 258 3.66 32.09 -18.28
C LEU A 258 2.40 31.90 -17.39
N GLY A 259 2.59 31.71 -16.08
CA GLY A 259 1.52 31.52 -15.11
C GLY A 259 0.82 30.16 -15.21
N PRO A 260 -0.31 30.01 -14.49
CA PRO A 260 -1.23 28.88 -14.66
C PRO A 260 -1.88 28.89 -16.05
N GLY A 261 -2.09 27.72 -16.66
CA GLY A 261 -2.80 27.63 -17.93
C GLY A 261 -2.85 26.22 -18.54
N GLY A 262 -3.51 26.09 -19.68
CA GLY A 262 -3.78 24.81 -20.35
C GLY A 262 -4.91 23.99 -19.70
N ALA A 263 -5.06 22.73 -20.12
CA ALA A 263 -6.07 21.83 -19.59
C ALA A 263 -5.84 21.52 -18.11
N GLU A 264 -6.92 21.25 -17.39
CA GLU A 264 -6.83 20.85 -15.98
C GLU A 264 -6.31 19.42 -15.84
N PHE A 265 -5.47 19.21 -14.84
CA PHE A 265 -5.04 17.89 -14.42
C PHE A 265 -5.65 17.54 -13.05
N ALA A 266 -5.94 16.27 -12.86
CA ALA A 266 -6.34 15.71 -11.57
C ALA A 266 -5.13 15.03 -10.88
N PRO A 267 -4.87 15.29 -9.58
CA PRO A 267 -3.87 14.55 -8.84
C PRO A 267 -4.35 13.12 -8.58
N THR A 268 -3.44 12.16 -8.74
CA THR A 268 -3.63 10.75 -8.35
C THR A 268 -3.39 10.56 -6.85
N ALA A 269 -3.52 9.34 -6.33
CA ALA A 269 -3.24 9.00 -4.93
C ALA A 269 -1.82 9.37 -4.47
N SER A 270 -0.89 9.57 -5.40
CA SER A 270 0.49 10.03 -5.11
C SER A 270 0.60 11.53 -4.85
N VAL A 271 -0.47 12.29 -5.09
CA VAL A 271 -0.56 13.76 -5.12
C VAL A 271 0.24 14.38 -6.27
N ARG A 272 1.52 14.00 -6.42
CA ARG A 272 2.47 14.61 -7.37
C ARG A 272 2.40 14.07 -8.80
N THR A 273 1.78 12.90 -9.03
CA THR A 273 1.47 12.44 -10.38
C THR A 273 0.09 12.93 -10.76
N LEU A 274 0.04 13.75 -11.79
CA LEU A 274 -1.16 14.39 -12.30
C LEU A 274 -1.59 13.71 -13.61
N TYR A 275 -2.90 13.65 -13.85
CA TYR A 275 -3.50 12.96 -15.00
C TYR A 275 -4.55 13.84 -15.67
N ASP A 276 -4.50 13.97 -16.99
CA ASP A 276 -5.40 14.81 -17.80
C ASP A 276 -6.47 14.03 -18.58
N GLY A 277 -6.53 12.69 -18.44
CA GLY A 277 -7.35 11.84 -19.32
C GLY A 277 -6.55 11.00 -20.28
N ARG A 278 -5.33 11.43 -20.59
CA ARG A 278 -4.49 10.80 -21.59
C ARG A 278 -3.15 10.41 -21.02
N ASP A 279 -2.41 11.34 -20.44
CA ASP A 279 -1.02 11.18 -20.04
C ASP A 279 -0.80 11.46 -18.56
N PHE A 280 0.17 10.77 -17.97
CA PHE A 280 0.59 11.03 -16.60
C PHE A 280 1.86 11.87 -16.58
N LEU A 281 1.81 12.97 -15.82
CA LEU A 281 2.98 13.80 -15.54
C LEU A 281 3.29 13.71 -14.05
N LYS A 282 4.47 13.15 -13.72
CA LYS A 282 4.96 12.98 -12.36
C LYS A 282 5.91 14.14 -12.03
N PHE A 283 5.40 15.10 -11.27
CA PHE A 283 6.15 16.29 -10.87
C PHE A 283 6.92 16.06 -9.58
N SER A 284 7.96 16.87 -9.38
CA SER A 284 8.47 17.10 -8.04
C SER A 284 7.46 17.89 -7.20
N LEU A 285 7.36 17.51 -5.93
CA LEU A 285 6.59 18.22 -4.92
C LEU A 285 7.31 18.04 -3.58
N ASN A 286 8.02 19.07 -3.11
CA ASN A 286 8.88 19.01 -1.92
C ASN A 286 8.08 19.06 -0.61
N VAL A 287 7.01 18.28 -0.56
CA VAL A 287 6.12 18.08 0.57
C VAL A 287 6.36 16.68 1.12
N ARG A 288 6.38 16.55 2.44
CA ARG A 288 6.47 15.24 3.09
C ARG A 288 5.11 14.54 2.99
N ILE A 289 5.05 13.41 2.30
CA ILE A 289 3.88 12.54 2.23
C ILE A 289 4.31 11.17 2.74
N THR A 290 3.68 10.69 3.80
CA THR A 290 4.16 9.52 4.56
C THR A 290 5.63 9.71 4.97
N ASN A 291 6.49 8.71 4.84
CA ASN A 291 7.89 8.78 5.25
C ASN A 291 8.85 9.49 4.27
N CYS A 292 8.37 9.93 3.10
CA CYS A 292 9.21 10.49 2.04
C CYS A 292 8.91 11.97 1.77
N LEU A 293 9.97 12.75 1.49
CA LEU A 293 9.83 14.00 0.73
C LEU A 293 9.62 13.64 -0.73
N ARG A 294 8.57 14.16 -1.36
CA ARG A 294 8.15 13.76 -2.71
C ARG A 294 8.79 14.61 -3.81
N LYS A 295 10.10 14.79 -3.77
CA LYS A 295 10.88 15.36 -4.89
C LYS A 295 11.37 14.25 -5.82
N ASN A 296 11.55 14.56 -7.09
CA ASN A 296 12.31 13.73 -8.02
C ASN A 296 13.79 14.14 -7.88
N ALA A 297 14.60 13.29 -7.26
CA ALA A 297 16.03 13.54 -7.16
C ALA A 297 16.66 13.52 -8.56
N ASP A 298 17.82 14.18 -8.72
CA ASP A 298 18.50 14.31 -10.00
C ASP A 298 18.73 12.95 -10.68
N TYR A 299 19.22 11.98 -9.91
CA TYR A 299 19.44 10.61 -10.37
C TYR A 299 18.14 9.84 -10.70
N GLU A 300 16.98 10.24 -10.15
CA GLU A 300 15.68 9.58 -10.41
C GLU A 300 15.15 9.97 -11.78
N LEU A 301 15.44 11.19 -12.25
CA LEU A 301 15.05 11.66 -13.58
C LEU A 301 15.70 10.80 -14.68
N SER A 302 17.04 10.75 -14.71
CA SER A 302 17.76 9.88 -15.65
C SER A 302 17.57 8.39 -15.33
N GLY A 303 17.41 8.03 -14.06
CA GLY A 303 17.11 6.66 -13.64
C GLY A 303 15.80 6.11 -14.23
N ALA A 304 14.75 6.94 -14.35
CA ALA A 304 13.48 6.53 -14.94
C ALA A 304 13.62 6.16 -16.43
N VAL A 305 14.38 6.96 -17.19
CA VAL A 305 14.64 6.71 -18.62
C VAL A 305 15.57 5.50 -18.80
N ALA A 306 16.62 5.40 -17.99
CA ALA A 306 17.52 4.25 -17.98
C ALA A 306 16.77 2.95 -17.66
N LEU A 307 15.96 2.92 -16.61
CA LEU A 307 15.13 1.76 -16.27
C LEU A 307 14.14 1.42 -17.39
N THR A 308 13.52 2.42 -18.03
CA THR A 308 12.62 2.16 -19.17
C THR A 308 13.35 1.40 -20.28
N ARG A 309 14.57 1.81 -20.64
CA ARG A 309 15.38 1.10 -21.65
C ARG A 309 15.76 -0.31 -21.20
N LEU A 310 16.23 -0.45 -19.96
CA LEU A 310 16.71 -1.73 -19.43
C LEU A 310 15.60 -2.76 -19.22
N LEU A 311 14.41 -2.30 -18.86
CA LEU A 311 13.26 -3.16 -18.56
C LEU A 311 12.42 -3.48 -19.80
N GLU A 312 12.66 -2.86 -20.95
CA GLU A 312 11.90 -3.16 -22.18
C GLU A 312 11.93 -4.67 -22.55
N PRO A 313 13.10 -5.35 -22.65
CA PRO A 313 13.12 -6.78 -22.94
C PRO A 313 12.47 -7.62 -21.82
N VAL A 314 12.63 -7.21 -20.56
CA VAL A 314 12.02 -7.90 -19.40
C VAL A 314 10.49 -7.79 -19.47
N ALA A 315 9.96 -6.59 -19.75
CA ALA A 315 8.53 -6.35 -19.87
C ALA A 315 7.92 -7.13 -21.04
N ALA A 316 8.63 -7.22 -22.18
CA ALA A 316 8.20 -8.02 -23.32
C ALA A 316 8.13 -9.51 -23.00
N ASP A 317 9.15 -10.07 -22.34
CA ASP A 317 9.15 -11.46 -21.90
C ASP A 317 8.03 -11.76 -20.88
N LEU A 318 7.85 -10.89 -19.88
CA LEU A 318 6.79 -11.05 -18.89
C LEU A 318 5.40 -10.97 -19.53
N ALA A 319 5.17 -10.05 -20.46
CA ALA A 319 3.90 -9.92 -21.16
C ALA A 319 3.61 -11.15 -22.05
N ALA A 320 4.64 -11.75 -22.66
CA ALA A 320 4.51 -12.97 -23.45
C ALA A 320 4.18 -14.20 -22.59
N ARG A 321 4.86 -14.36 -21.44
CA ARG A 321 4.64 -15.50 -20.52
C ARG A 321 3.38 -15.36 -19.67
N PHE A 322 3.00 -14.14 -19.33
CA PHE A 322 1.86 -13.82 -18.47
C PHE A 322 0.93 -12.82 -19.15
N PRO A 323 0.11 -13.26 -20.12
CA PRO A 323 -0.79 -12.37 -20.85
C PRO A 323 -1.73 -11.64 -19.89
N GLY A 324 -1.56 -10.31 -19.77
CA GLY A 324 -2.34 -9.48 -18.86
C GLY A 324 -1.48 -8.81 -17.79
N CYS A 325 -0.18 -9.08 -17.77
CA CYS A 325 0.81 -8.29 -17.06
C CYS A 325 1.44 -7.27 -18.00
N GLU A 326 1.36 -5.99 -17.65
CA GLU A 326 1.99 -4.89 -18.39
C GLU A 326 2.68 -3.89 -17.46
N LEU A 327 3.58 -3.08 -18.00
CA LEU A 327 4.33 -2.05 -17.28
C LEU A 327 4.06 -0.67 -17.89
N LEU A 328 3.60 0.27 -17.07
CA LEU A 328 3.56 1.69 -17.43
C LEU A 328 4.99 2.25 -17.38
N ARG A 329 5.56 2.52 -18.55
CA ARG A 329 6.92 3.01 -18.69
C ARG A 329 7.02 4.49 -18.32
N GLU A 330 8.24 4.93 -18.00
CA GLU A 330 8.57 6.34 -17.70
C GLU A 330 9.63 6.84 -18.69
N PRO A 331 9.26 6.96 -19.99
CA PRO A 331 10.22 7.02 -21.07
C PRO A 331 10.93 8.37 -21.22
N ALA A 332 10.55 9.42 -20.49
CA ALA A 332 11.17 10.72 -20.65
C ALA A 332 11.05 11.58 -19.40
N TYR A 333 11.92 12.59 -19.31
CA TYR A 333 11.75 13.69 -18.36
C TYR A 333 12.18 15.02 -18.98
N ARG A 334 11.75 16.13 -18.37
CA ARG A 334 12.26 17.48 -18.61
C ARG A 334 12.45 18.20 -17.28
N THR A 335 13.47 19.05 -17.17
CA THR A 335 13.71 19.91 -16.00
C THR A 335 14.44 21.20 -16.38
N LEU A 336 14.58 22.10 -15.40
CA LEU A 336 15.31 23.36 -15.47
C LEU A 336 16.73 23.19 -14.91
N ASP A 337 17.74 23.47 -15.73
CA ASP A 337 19.15 23.44 -15.34
C ASP A 337 19.78 24.83 -15.53
N LEU A 338 19.85 25.60 -14.43
CA LEU A 338 20.48 26.92 -14.39
C LEU A 338 21.90 26.81 -13.80
N GLY A 339 22.78 26.13 -14.52
CA GLY A 339 24.20 25.99 -14.13
C GLY A 339 24.44 24.98 -13.02
N GLY A 340 23.72 23.85 -13.03
CA GLY A 340 23.88 22.78 -12.05
C GLY A 340 23.19 23.04 -10.70
N GLU A 341 22.30 24.04 -10.62
CA GLU A 341 21.58 24.35 -9.38
C GLU A 341 20.60 23.24 -9.01
N ARG A 342 21.05 22.36 -8.12
CA ARG A 342 20.37 21.12 -7.75
C ARG A 342 18.94 21.32 -7.27
N GLN A 343 18.66 22.39 -6.51
CA GLN A 343 17.30 22.61 -6.01
C GLN A 343 16.30 22.88 -7.14
N LEU A 344 16.74 23.51 -8.23
CA LEU A 344 15.91 23.81 -9.38
C LEU A 344 15.78 22.58 -10.30
N ILE A 345 16.88 21.85 -10.52
CA ILE A 345 16.88 20.59 -11.27
C ILE A 345 15.92 19.58 -10.64
N GLU A 346 16.06 19.34 -9.34
CA GLU A 346 15.17 18.42 -8.62
C GLU A 346 13.78 19.05 -8.49
N GLY A 347 13.68 20.36 -8.30
CA GLY A 347 12.44 21.07 -8.03
C GLY A 347 11.48 21.19 -9.21
N PHE A 348 12.01 21.28 -10.43
CA PHE A 348 11.24 21.42 -11.67
C PHE A 348 11.20 20.15 -12.52
N GLY A 349 11.76 19.04 -12.01
CA GLY A 349 11.74 17.77 -12.71
C GLY A 349 10.32 17.25 -12.92
N VAL A 350 9.96 16.99 -14.17
CA VAL A 350 8.73 16.30 -14.57
C VAL A 350 9.09 15.04 -15.35
N ILE A 351 8.63 13.89 -14.86
CA ILE A 351 8.75 12.59 -15.53
C ILE A 351 7.45 12.33 -16.29
N VAL A 352 7.58 11.96 -17.57
CA VAL A 352 6.47 11.50 -18.40
C VAL A 352 6.26 10.01 -18.15
N ARG A 353 5.05 9.62 -17.76
CA ARG A 353 4.64 8.22 -17.68
C ARG A 353 3.59 7.92 -18.74
N GLU A 354 3.69 6.75 -19.34
CA GLU A 354 2.73 6.31 -20.36
C GLU A 354 1.29 6.32 -19.83
N GLY A 355 0.38 6.83 -20.66
CA GLY A 355 -1.05 6.83 -20.42
C GLY A 355 -1.68 5.43 -20.39
N LEU A 356 -2.84 5.30 -19.75
CA LEU A 356 -3.56 4.03 -19.64
C LEU A 356 -3.90 3.44 -21.02
N ALA A 357 -4.36 4.27 -21.96
CA ALA A 357 -4.75 3.82 -23.30
C ALA A 357 -3.60 3.15 -24.10
N ALA A 358 -2.34 3.37 -23.71
CA ALA A 358 -1.20 2.73 -24.36
C ALA A 358 -1.00 1.27 -23.94
N ARG A 359 -1.53 0.85 -22.79
CA ARG A 359 -1.25 -0.46 -22.18
C ARG A 359 -2.49 -1.21 -21.71
N LEU A 360 -3.58 -0.52 -21.42
CA LEU A 360 -4.85 -1.13 -21.02
C LEU A 360 -5.50 -1.78 -22.24
N ARG A 361 -5.92 -3.05 -22.10
CA ARG A 361 -6.64 -3.75 -23.18
C ARG A 361 -7.98 -3.07 -23.47
N PRO A 362 -8.41 -3.00 -24.74
CA PRO A 362 -9.71 -2.44 -25.10
C PRO A 362 -10.86 -3.08 -24.33
N GLY A 363 -11.84 -2.26 -23.90
CA GLY A 363 -13.03 -2.71 -23.18
C GLY A 363 -12.85 -2.93 -21.69
N LEU A 364 -11.62 -2.85 -21.15
CA LEU A 364 -11.40 -2.94 -19.71
C LEU A 364 -11.52 -1.56 -19.03
N THR A 365 -11.96 -1.56 -17.78
CA THR A 365 -11.95 -0.40 -16.89
C THR A 365 -10.76 -0.49 -15.95
N ALA A 366 -9.93 0.56 -15.92
CA ALA A 366 -8.78 0.64 -15.02
C ALA A 366 -9.21 1.11 -13.62
N LEU A 367 -8.80 0.40 -12.57
CA LEU A 367 -9.06 0.74 -11.17
C LEU A 367 -7.78 0.61 -10.34
N LEU A 368 -7.54 1.53 -9.42
CA LEU A 368 -6.42 1.45 -8.48
C LEU A 368 -6.61 0.26 -7.52
N ALA A 369 -5.63 -0.65 -7.41
CA ALA A 369 -5.74 -1.82 -6.53
C ALA A 369 -5.97 -1.43 -5.06
N ALA A 370 -5.38 -0.32 -4.60
CA ALA A 370 -5.61 0.22 -3.26
C ALA A 370 -7.08 0.60 -3.00
N ALA A 371 -7.80 1.09 -4.01
CA ALA A 371 -9.20 1.44 -3.88
C ALA A 371 -10.10 0.19 -3.87
N VAL A 372 -9.73 -0.83 -4.67
CA VAL A 372 -10.41 -2.13 -4.65
C VAL A 372 -10.28 -2.80 -3.28
N ALA A 373 -9.07 -2.76 -2.70
CA ALA A 373 -8.76 -3.31 -1.38
C ALA A 373 -9.11 -2.39 -0.19
N ASP A 374 -9.75 -1.23 -0.43
CA ASP A 374 -10.08 -0.28 0.63
C ASP A 374 -11.03 -0.94 1.65
N GLU A 375 -10.82 -0.62 2.93
CA GLU A 375 -11.64 -1.10 4.03
C GLU A 375 -13.06 -0.54 3.97
N TYR A 376 -13.20 0.68 3.45
CA TYR A 376 -14.47 1.39 3.37
C TYR A 376 -14.90 1.57 1.90
N PRO A 377 -16.20 1.46 1.57
CA PRO A 377 -16.70 1.59 0.21
C PRO A 377 -16.73 3.07 -0.24
N THR A 378 -15.55 3.67 -0.41
CA THR A 378 -15.34 5.08 -0.72
C THR A 378 -15.48 5.40 -2.21
N SER A 379 -15.47 4.41 -3.09
CA SER A 379 -15.75 4.52 -4.53
C SER A 379 -16.38 3.25 -5.08
N GLY A 380 -16.83 3.31 -6.34
CA GLY A 380 -17.32 2.13 -7.07
C GLY A 380 -16.26 1.05 -7.30
N ALA A 381 -14.98 1.38 -7.14
CA ALA A 381 -13.88 0.43 -7.29
C ALA A 381 -13.82 -0.58 -6.13
N GLN A 382 -14.27 -0.19 -4.94
CA GLN A 382 -14.11 -1.02 -3.74
C GLN A 382 -14.85 -2.35 -3.91
N ILE A 383 -14.25 -3.45 -3.44
CA ILE A 383 -14.68 -4.83 -3.79
C ILE A 383 -16.16 -5.16 -3.50
N SER A 384 -16.78 -4.52 -2.50
CA SER A 384 -18.22 -4.68 -2.20
C SER A 384 -19.12 -3.96 -3.21
N ARG A 385 -18.61 -2.89 -3.83
CA ARG A 385 -19.30 -2.14 -4.89
C ARG A 385 -19.00 -2.70 -6.27
N LEU A 386 -17.79 -3.19 -6.48
CA LEU A 386 -17.36 -3.81 -7.74
C LEU A 386 -18.08 -5.14 -8.01
N LEU A 387 -18.36 -5.91 -6.95
CA LEU A 387 -19.02 -7.22 -7.04
C LEU A 387 -20.28 -7.27 -6.17
N PRO A 388 -21.32 -6.46 -6.41
CA PRO A 388 -22.49 -6.41 -5.53
C PRO A 388 -23.15 -7.79 -5.42
N ASP A 389 -23.57 -8.17 -4.21
CA ASP A 389 -24.41 -9.36 -3.94
C ASP A 389 -23.87 -10.72 -4.43
N VAL A 390 -22.55 -10.85 -4.63
CA VAL A 390 -21.93 -12.13 -4.99
C VAL A 390 -21.66 -13.03 -3.78
N GLY A 391 -21.82 -14.35 -3.99
CA GLY A 391 -21.50 -15.39 -3.01
C GLY A 391 -20.02 -15.79 -2.95
N PRO A 392 -19.65 -16.68 -2.01
CA PRO A 392 -18.26 -17.06 -1.74
C PRO A 392 -17.52 -17.69 -2.93
N ASP A 393 -18.21 -18.45 -3.79
CA ASP A 393 -17.61 -19.08 -4.97
C ASP A 393 -17.13 -18.04 -5.99
N ARG A 394 -17.93 -17.00 -6.21
CA ARG A 394 -17.58 -15.91 -7.12
C ARG A 394 -16.45 -15.05 -6.58
N LEU A 395 -16.43 -14.77 -5.27
CA LEU A 395 -15.29 -14.10 -4.61
C LEU A 395 -14.01 -14.91 -4.75
N SER A 396 -14.09 -16.24 -4.56
CA SER A 396 -12.95 -17.14 -4.70
C SER A 396 -12.46 -17.22 -6.15
N ALA A 397 -13.37 -17.22 -7.13
CA ALA A 397 -13.02 -17.19 -8.55
C ALA A 397 -12.33 -15.87 -8.94
N TRP A 398 -12.87 -14.73 -8.48
CA TRP A 398 -12.25 -13.42 -8.66
C TRP A 398 -10.84 -13.38 -8.07
N TRP A 399 -10.67 -13.91 -6.85
CA TRP A 399 -9.39 -13.95 -6.16
C TRP A 399 -8.34 -14.77 -6.91
N ARG A 400 -8.71 -15.95 -7.41
CA ARG A 400 -7.80 -16.80 -8.21
C ARG A 400 -7.36 -16.09 -9.48
N ALA A 401 -8.31 -15.52 -10.24
CA ALA A 401 -8.01 -14.73 -11.43
C ALA A 401 -7.08 -13.55 -11.13
N TYR A 402 -7.28 -12.88 -9.99
CA TYR A 402 -6.41 -11.79 -9.55
C TYR A 402 -4.98 -12.26 -9.21
N LEU A 403 -4.85 -13.35 -8.45
CA LEU A 403 -3.56 -13.91 -8.09
C LEU A 403 -2.75 -14.35 -9.31
N ASP A 404 -3.41 -14.98 -10.29
CA ASP A 404 -2.77 -15.48 -11.51
C ASP A 404 -2.20 -14.33 -12.37
N LEU A 405 -2.84 -13.15 -12.33
CA LEU A 405 -2.34 -11.94 -12.98
C LEU A 405 -1.18 -11.28 -12.23
N LEU A 406 -1.16 -11.35 -10.88
CA LEU A 406 -0.24 -10.56 -10.05
C LEU A 406 1.02 -11.34 -9.62
N VAL A 407 0.85 -12.51 -9.02
CA VAL A 407 1.94 -13.20 -8.29
C VAL A 407 2.97 -13.81 -9.24
N PRO A 408 2.58 -14.60 -10.27
CA PRO A 408 3.54 -15.19 -11.20
C PRO A 408 4.49 -14.19 -11.87
N PRO A 409 4.03 -13.08 -12.48
CA PRO A 409 4.95 -12.15 -13.15
C PRO A 409 5.87 -11.42 -12.18
N VAL A 410 5.43 -11.10 -10.95
CA VAL A 410 6.30 -10.47 -9.94
C VAL A 410 7.44 -11.40 -9.54
N LEU A 411 7.14 -12.68 -9.32
CA LEU A 411 8.16 -13.67 -8.95
C LEU A 411 9.11 -13.96 -10.12
N ALA A 412 8.57 -14.06 -11.34
CA ALA A 412 9.38 -14.22 -12.54
C ALA A 412 10.30 -13.01 -12.79
N ALA A 413 9.81 -11.78 -12.57
CA ALA A 413 10.63 -10.57 -12.67
C ALA A 413 11.84 -10.64 -11.71
N TYR A 414 11.64 -11.13 -10.48
CA TYR A 414 12.71 -11.23 -9.50
C TYR A 414 13.67 -12.38 -9.78
N PHE A 415 13.17 -13.61 -9.97
CA PHE A 415 14.00 -14.81 -10.08
C PHE A 415 14.66 -14.97 -11.45
N ASP A 416 13.94 -14.65 -12.53
CA ASP A 416 14.45 -14.86 -13.89
C ASP A 416 15.23 -13.65 -14.39
N HIS A 417 14.84 -12.45 -13.95
CA HIS A 417 15.35 -11.19 -14.49
C HIS A 417 16.08 -10.33 -13.46
N GLY A 418 16.15 -10.71 -12.19
CA GLY A 418 16.78 -9.88 -11.15
C GLY A 418 16.13 -8.51 -10.96
N VAL A 419 14.85 -8.36 -11.31
CA VAL A 419 14.09 -7.11 -11.19
C VAL A 419 13.27 -7.13 -9.90
N VAL A 420 13.59 -6.22 -9.00
CA VAL A 420 12.88 -5.98 -7.75
C VAL A 420 11.75 -4.99 -8.03
N LEU A 421 10.57 -5.51 -8.40
CA LEU A 421 9.35 -4.71 -8.50
C LEU A 421 8.85 -4.31 -7.10
N GLU A 422 8.14 -3.19 -7.03
CA GLU A 422 7.47 -2.72 -5.80
C GLU A 422 5.95 -2.76 -5.95
N PRO A 423 5.33 -3.95 -6.03
CA PRO A 423 3.90 -4.10 -6.35
C PRO A 423 3.00 -3.83 -5.13
N HIS A 424 3.30 -2.81 -4.33
CA HIS A 424 2.38 -2.36 -3.28
C HIS A 424 1.08 -1.84 -3.90
N LEU A 425 -0.02 -1.77 -3.15
CA LEU A 425 -1.36 -1.50 -3.71
C LEU A 425 -1.44 -0.24 -4.58
N GLN A 426 -0.70 0.82 -4.24
CA GLN A 426 -0.70 2.05 -5.04
C GLN A 426 0.01 1.91 -6.41
N ASN A 427 0.91 0.94 -6.57
CA ASN A 427 1.71 0.75 -7.79
C ASN A 427 1.12 -0.30 -8.74
N VAL A 428 -0.11 -0.75 -8.47
CA VAL A 428 -0.83 -1.70 -9.31
C VAL A 428 -2.19 -1.12 -9.69
N VAL A 429 -2.45 -1.09 -11.00
CA VAL A 429 -3.75 -0.77 -11.59
C VAL A 429 -4.36 -2.06 -12.14
N ILE A 430 -5.62 -2.31 -11.82
CA ILE A 430 -6.36 -3.51 -12.23
C ILE A 430 -7.24 -3.13 -13.42
N GLY A 431 -7.09 -3.84 -14.54
CA GLY A 431 -8.05 -3.79 -15.63
C GLY A 431 -9.15 -4.81 -15.38
N VAL A 432 -10.37 -4.35 -15.11
CA VAL A 432 -11.54 -5.21 -14.87
C VAL A 432 -12.48 -5.20 -16.06
N ASP A 433 -13.16 -6.32 -16.26
CA ASP A 433 -14.30 -6.40 -17.16
C ASP A 433 -15.48 -5.60 -16.56
N PRO A 434 -15.99 -4.56 -17.23
CA PRO A 434 -17.06 -3.73 -16.68
C PRO A 434 -18.39 -4.49 -16.55
N ALA A 435 -18.58 -5.62 -17.25
CA ALA A 435 -19.82 -6.39 -17.18
C ALA A 435 -19.95 -7.16 -15.86
N ASP A 436 -18.84 -7.63 -15.30
CA ASP A 436 -18.88 -8.58 -14.18
C ASP A 436 -17.78 -8.39 -13.10
N GLY A 437 -16.95 -7.35 -13.26
CA GLY A 437 -15.89 -6.97 -12.34
C GLY A 437 -14.67 -7.90 -12.33
N THR A 438 -14.60 -8.90 -13.20
CA THR A 438 -13.50 -9.88 -13.25
C THR A 438 -12.18 -9.19 -13.63
N PRO A 439 -11.06 -9.44 -12.91
CA PRO A 439 -9.78 -8.86 -13.27
C PRO A 439 -9.24 -9.60 -14.51
N ARG A 440 -8.82 -8.84 -15.51
CA ARG A 440 -8.29 -9.35 -16.79
C ARG A 440 -6.88 -8.87 -17.07
N GLN A 441 -6.41 -7.87 -16.32
CA GLN A 441 -5.12 -7.25 -16.51
C GLN A 441 -4.61 -6.62 -15.20
N VAL A 442 -3.30 -6.61 -15.01
CA VAL A 442 -2.60 -5.78 -14.03
C VAL A 442 -1.55 -4.93 -14.75
N LEU A 443 -1.51 -3.64 -14.41
CA LEU A 443 -0.49 -2.71 -14.87
C LEU A 443 0.38 -2.32 -13.67
N PHE A 444 1.67 -2.62 -13.74
CA PHE A 444 2.65 -2.11 -12.80
C PHE A 444 3.04 -0.68 -13.18
N ARG A 445 3.30 0.17 -12.18
CA ARG A 445 3.76 1.55 -12.40
C ARG A 445 4.77 1.97 -11.35
N ASP A 446 5.34 3.16 -11.55
CA ASP A 446 6.31 3.82 -10.68
C ASP A 446 7.71 3.16 -10.69
N LEU A 447 8.49 3.50 -11.73
CA LEU A 447 9.83 2.93 -11.92
C LEU A 447 10.85 3.44 -10.90
N GLU A 448 10.59 4.58 -10.25
CA GLU A 448 11.43 5.09 -9.13
C GLU A 448 11.62 4.04 -8.03
N GLY A 449 10.57 3.24 -7.77
CA GLY A 449 10.60 2.15 -6.78
C GLY A 449 11.47 0.97 -7.22
N THR A 450 11.49 0.64 -8.51
CA THR A 450 12.12 -0.56 -9.08
C THR A 450 13.64 -0.57 -8.87
N LYS A 451 14.19 -1.76 -8.57
CA LYS A 451 15.63 -1.97 -8.38
C LYS A 451 16.10 -3.19 -9.16
N LEU A 452 17.40 -3.25 -9.41
CA LEU A 452 18.07 -4.31 -10.15
C LEU A 452 19.04 -5.04 -9.22
N VAL A 453 19.05 -6.36 -9.33
CA VAL A 453 20.00 -7.25 -8.67
C VAL A 453 21.26 -7.33 -9.55
N PRO A 454 22.45 -6.92 -9.06
CA PRO A 454 23.68 -6.83 -9.85
C PRO A 454 24.03 -8.07 -10.65
N GLU A 455 23.77 -9.26 -10.09
CA GLU A 455 24.12 -10.53 -10.71
C GLU A 455 23.43 -10.74 -12.08
N HIS A 456 22.31 -10.06 -12.34
CA HIS A 456 21.61 -10.10 -13.63
C HIS A 456 21.92 -8.88 -14.51
N HIS A 457 22.42 -7.78 -13.93
CA HIS A 457 22.50 -6.46 -14.59
C HIS A 457 23.88 -5.81 -14.51
N ALA A 458 24.95 -6.55 -14.18
CA ALA A 458 26.27 -5.99 -13.91
C ALA A 458 26.80 -5.10 -15.03
N ALA A 459 26.75 -5.56 -16.29
CA ALA A 459 27.22 -4.78 -17.44
C ALA A 459 26.36 -3.53 -17.68
N ALA A 460 25.04 -3.64 -17.55
CA ALA A 460 24.12 -2.52 -17.70
C ALA A 460 24.32 -1.45 -16.61
N LEU A 461 24.47 -1.87 -15.36
CA LEU A 461 24.71 -0.98 -14.23
C LEU A 461 26.08 -0.29 -14.32
N ALA A 462 27.11 -1.00 -14.78
CA ALA A 462 28.45 -0.43 -14.98
C ALA A 462 28.50 0.61 -16.11
N ALA A 463 27.58 0.55 -17.08
CA ALA A 463 27.48 1.52 -18.17
C ALA A 463 26.75 2.82 -17.77
N LEU A 464 26.07 2.84 -16.61
CA LEU A 464 25.38 4.02 -16.10
C LEU A 464 26.30 4.88 -15.22
N PRO A 465 26.08 6.20 -15.14
CA PRO A 465 26.75 7.03 -14.14
C PRO A 465 26.54 6.46 -12.74
N GLU A 466 27.58 6.44 -11.90
CA GLU A 466 27.53 5.83 -10.56
C GLU A 466 26.38 6.39 -9.71
N ALA A 467 26.13 7.70 -9.81
CA ALA A 467 25.03 8.38 -9.11
C ALA A 467 23.64 7.85 -9.49
N VAL A 468 23.48 7.27 -10.68
CA VAL A 468 22.25 6.62 -11.17
C VAL A 468 22.29 5.11 -10.88
N ALA A 469 23.40 4.42 -11.15
CA ALA A 469 23.52 2.98 -10.95
C ALA A 469 23.31 2.56 -9.49
N ARG A 470 23.90 3.30 -8.54
CA ARG A 470 23.87 2.95 -7.12
C ARG A 470 22.45 2.96 -6.53
N PRO A 471 21.61 4.01 -6.71
CA PRO A 471 20.22 3.99 -6.26
C PRO A 471 19.32 2.96 -6.96
N LEU A 472 19.70 2.51 -8.17
CA LEU A 472 19.00 1.45 -8.89
C LEU A 472 19.36 0.04 -8.41
N THR A 473 20.41 -0.11 -7.60
CA THR A 473 20.96 -1.41 -7.24
C THR A 473 20.52 -1.87 -5.86
N TYR A 474 20.00 -3.09 -5.76
CA TYR A 474 19.71 -3.77 -4.49
C TYR A 474 20.49 -5.09 -4.40
N GLU A 475 21.02 -5.37 -3.20
CA GLU A 475 21.46 -6.72 -2.86
C GLU A 475 20.27 -7.68 -2.89
N ARG A 476 20.53 -8.94 -3.24
CA ARG A 476 19.52 -9.98 -3.44
C ARG A 476 18.57 -10.12 -2.25
N GLU A 477 19.11 -10.32 -1.04
CA GLU A 477 18.31 -10.55 0.18
C GLU A 477 17.42 -9.34 0.50
N ARG A 478 17.98 -8.13 0.35
CA ARG A 478 17.23 -6.89 0.54
C ARG A 478 16.16 -6.70 -0.53
N GLY A 479 16.46 -7.07 -1.77
CA GLY A 479 15.51 -7.12 -2.88
C GLY A 479 14.35 -8.06 -2.58
N TRP A 480 14.66 -9.26 -2.09
CA TRP A 480 13.66 -10.27 -1.72
C TRP A 480 12.75 -9.79 -0.61
N ASP A 481 13.29 -9.24 0.48
CA ASP A 481 12.47 -8.70 1.58
C ASP A 481 11.52 -7.60 1.09
N ARG A 482 11.95 -6.76 0.14
CA ARG A 482 11.09 -5.74 -0.48
C ARG A 482 10.00 -6.35 -1.35
N VAL A 483 10.32 -7.33 -2.19
CA VAL A 483 9.32 -8.05 -3.01
C VAL A 483 8.28 -8.69 -2.11
N VAL A 484 8.70 -9.44 -1.09
CA VAL A 484 7.78 -10.14 -0.18
C VAL A 484 6.91 -9.15 0.61
N TYR A 485 7.49 -8.07 1.14
CA TYR A 485 6.71 -7.06 1.83
C TYR A 485 5.66 -6.43 0.92
N CYS A 486 6.07 -5.96 -0.26
CA CYS A 486 5.17 -5.25 -1.17
C CYS A 486 4.09 -6.18 -1.72
N LEU A 487 4.45 -7.39 -2.15
CA LEU A 487 3.52 -8.35 -2.73
C LEU A 487 2.61 -8.99 -1.68
N LEU A 488 3.14 -9.51 -0.58
CA LEU A 488 2.35 -10.31 0.36
C LEU A 488 1.74 -9.50 1.50
N VAL A 489 2.52 -8.61 2.11
CA VAL A 489 2.09 -7.91 3.33
C VAL A 489 1.36 -6.61 3.02
N ASN A 490 1.84 -5.83 2.05
CA ASN A 490 1.20 -4.58 1.67
C ASN A 490 0.02 -4.80 0.73
N HIS A 491 0.12 -5.77 -0.18
CA HIS A 491 -0.84 -5.97 -1.24
C HIS A 491 -1.79 -7.13 -0.98
N VAL A 492 -1.33 -8.38 -1.11
CA VAL A 492 -2.18 -9.58 -1.02
C VAL A 492 -2.95 -9.61 0.30
N ALA A 493 -2.32 -9.32 1.42
CA ALA A 493 -2.98 -9.30 2.73
C ALA A 493 -4.16 -8.32 2.79
N GLU A 494 -4.03 -7.15 2.19
CA GLU A 494 -5.09 -6.13 2.19
C GLU A 494 -6.24 -6.52 1.23
N MET A 495 -5.92 -7.12 0.08
CA MET A 495 -6.95 -7.63 -0.84
C MET A 495 -7.70 -8.84 -0.25
N VAL A 496 -6.99 -9.78 0.38
CA VAL A 496 -7.57 -10.88 1.15
C VAL A 496 -8.49 -10.31 2.23
N ALA A 497 -8.03 -9.29 2.94
CA ALA A 497 -8.81 -8.65 3.99
C ALA A 497 -10.09 -8.01 3.44
N ALA A 498 -10.06 -7.34 2.29
CA ALA A 498 -11.24 -6.76 1.64
C ALA A 498 -12.25 -7.83 1.18
N LEU A 499 -11.77 -8.96 0.66
CA LEU A 499 -12.62 -10.11 0.32
C LEU A 499 -13.21 -10.78 1.56
N ALA A 500 -12.40 -10.97 2.61
CA ALA A 500 -12.82 -11.55 3.88
C ALA A 500 -13.79 -10.63 4.66
N ASP A 501 -13.72 -9.31 4.48
CA ASP A 501 -14.71 -8.39 5.03
C ASP A 501 -16.13 -8.66 4.50
N ARG A 502 -16.25 -9.29 3.32
CA ARG A 502 -17.54 -9.70 2.73
C ARG A 502 -17.99 -11.09 3.16
N CYS A 503 -17.04 -12.01 3.35
CA CYS A 503 -17.30 -13.36 3.82
C CYS A 503 -16.12 -13.81 4.71
N PRO A 504 -16.21 -13.57 6.04
CA PRO A 504 -15.07 -13.81 6.94
C PRO A 504 -14.54 -15.24 6.92
N GLY A 505 -15.41 -16.23 6.72
CA GLY A 505 -15.02 -17.64 6.61
C GLY A 505 -14.14 -17.98 5.40
N LEU A 506 -13.97 -17.06 4.44
CA LEU A 506 -13.09 -17.30 3.28
C LEU A 506 -11.61 -17.07 3.55
N GLU A 507 -11.22 -16.32 4.60
CA GLU A 507 -9.82 -15.92 4.80
C GLU A 507 -8.81 -17.10 4.73
N PRO A 508 -9.07 -18.28 5.35
CA PRO A 508 -8.18 -19.43 5.23
C PRO A 508 -8.08 -19.99 3.80
N ALA A 509 -9.19 -20.04 3.07
CA ALA A 509 -9.23 -20.51 1.69
C ALA A 509 -8.51 -19.54 0.74
N LEU A 510 -8.62 -18.22 1.00
CA LEU A 510 -7.92 -17.19 0.24
C LEU A 510 -6.40 -17.30 0.43
N TRP A 511 -5.90 -17.49 1.65
CA TRP A 511 -4.47 -17.73 1.91
C TRP A 511 -3.98 -19.07 1.37
N SER A 512 -4.83 -20.11 1.40
CA SER A 512 -4.52 -21.39 0.76
C SER A 512 -4.32 -21.25 -0.75
N ALA A 513 -5.11 -20.40 -1.41
CA ALA A 513 -4.92 -20.08 -2.83
C ALA A 513 -3.59 -19.33 -3.08
N VAL A 514 -3.19 -18.42 -2.20
CA VAL A 514 -1.85 -17.77 -2.27
C VAL A 514 -0.76 -18.81 -2.14
N ARG A 515 -0.84 -19.68 -1.14
CA ARG A 515 0.13 -20.75 -0.90
C ARG A 515 0.27 -21.66 -2.11
N ARG A 516 -0.86 -22.05 -2.73
CA ARG A 516 -0.87 -22.87 -3.96
C ARG A 516 -0.04 -22.21 -5.07
N VAL A 517 -0.31 -20.94 -5.40
CA VAL A 517 0.42 -20.23 -6.45
C VAL A 517 1.91 -20.11 -6.10
N LEU A 518 2.24 -19.85 -4.84
CA LEU A 518 3.64 -19.82 -4.38
C LEU A 518 4.33 -21.18 -4.51
N CYS A 519 3.65 -22.29 -4.22
CA CYS A 519 4.17 -23.65 -4.42
C CYS A 519 4.43 -23.94 -5.90
N GLU A 520 3.48 -23.60 -6.77
CA GLU A 520 3.61 -23.76 -8.23
C GLU A 520 4.79 -22.95 -8.76
N ARG A 521 4.94 -21.69 -8.33
CA ARG A 521 6.10 -20.87 -8.69
C ARG A 521 7.40 -21.40 -8.10
N SER A 522 7.39 -21.89 -6.86
CA SER A 522 8.55 -22.52 -6.25
C SER A 522 9.02 -23.70 -7.10
N ALA A 523 8.12 -24.60 -7.49
CA ALA A 523 8.45 -25.73 -8.36
C ALA A 523 8.96 -25.28 -9.75
N ALA A 524 8.35 -24.24 -10.34
CA ALA A 524 8.78 -23.71 -11.63
C ALA A 524 10.16 -23.03 -11.63
N HIS A 525 10.74 -22.73 -10.45
CA HIS A 525 12.08 -22.16 -10.29
C HIS A 525 13.03 -23.12 -9.54
N ASP A 526 12.80 -24.44 -9.62
CA ASP A 526 13.60 -25.48 -8.94
C ASP A 526 13.70 -25.30 -7.42
N HIS A 527 12.58 -24.89 -6.82
CA HIS A 527 12.39 -24.71 -5.39
C HIS A 527 13.46 -23.83 -4.71
N PRO A 528 13.60 -22.54 -5.06
CA PRO A 528 14.68 -21.73 -4.52
C PRO A 528 14.50 -21.57 -3.00
N PRO A 529 15.60 -21.52 -2.20
CA PRO A 529 15.52 -21.49 -0.74
C PRO A 529 14.59 -20.40 -0.20
N ALA A 530 14.60 -19.22 -0.83
CA ALA A 530 13.75 -18.09 -0.50
C ALA A 530 12.24 -18.40 -0.62
N LEU A 531 11.80 -19.07 -1.69
CA LEU A 531 10.40 -19.48 -1.85
C LEU A 531 10.04 -20.67 -0.96
N ARG A 532 10.95 -21.63 -0.77
CA ARG A 532 10.72 -22.75 0.17
C ARG A 532 10.48 -22.23 1.58
N ALA A 533 11.33 -21.32 2.06
CA ALA A 533 11.17 -20.67 3.37
C ALA A 533 9.82 -19.95 3.48
N LEU A 534 9.44 -19.21 2.44
CA LEU A 534 8.17 -18.49 2.41
C LEU A 534 6.95 -19.43 2.50
N VAL A 535 6.94 -20.49 1.69
CA VAL A 535 5.87 -21.52 1.68
C VAL A 535 5.85 -22.33 2.98
N ALA A 536 6.99 -22.51 3.64
CA ALA A 536 7.10 -23.17 4.94
C ALA A 536 6.58 -22.31 6.10
N GLY A 537 6.16 -21.06 5.86
CA GLY A 537 5.58 -20.20 6.89
C GLY A 537 6.62 -19.40 7.69
N VAL A 538 7.82 -19.19 7.15
CA VAL A 538 8.81 -18.29 7.78
C VAL A 538 8.20 -16.88 7.94
N PRO A 539 8.45 -16.19 9.08
CA PRO A 539 7.92 -14.86 9.33
C PRO A 539 8.17 -13.85 8.21
N LEU A 540 7.13 -13.11 7.85
CA LEU A 540 7.14 -12.18 6.72
C LEU A 540 7.79 -10.85 7.10
N PRO A 541 8.57 -10.23 6.20
CA PRO A 541 9.04 -8.85 6.38
C PRO A 541 7.87 -7.86 6.28
N ALA A 542 7.70 -7.03 7.31
CA ALA A 542 6.75 -5.93 7.33
C ALA A 542 7.47 -4.60 7.58
N LYS A 543 7.30 -3.61 6.71
CA LYS A 543 7.98 -2.32 6.83
C LYS A 543 7.56 -1.62 8.13
N ALA A 544 8.55 -1.16 8.89
CA ALA A 544 8.34 -0.52 10.19
C ALA A 544 8.06 0.99 10.02
N ASN A 545 6.87 1.35 9.54
CA ASN A 545 6.53 2.74 9.22
C ASN A 545 6.46 3.63 10.46
N LEU A 546 5.92 3.15 11.58
CA LEU A 546 5.86 3.87 12.86
C LEU A 546 7.25 4.09 13.44
N LEU A 547 8.08 3.05 13.51
CA LEU A 547 9.43 3.17 14.06
C LEU A 547 10.34 4.02 13.17
N THR A 548 10.18 3.93 11.84
CA THR A 548 10.91 4.79 10.88
C THR A 548 10.52 6.25 11.07
N ARG A 549 9.22 6.53 11.17
CA ARG A 549 8.70 7.87 11.44
C ARG A 549 9.21 8.39 12.77
N TRP A 550 9.10 7.59 13.82
CA TRP A 550 9.52 7.92 15.17
C TRP A 550 11.00 8.31 15.22
N ALA A 551 11.87 7.51 14.59
CA ALA A 551 13.30 7.74 14.56
C ALA A 551 13.73 8.85 13.58
N ARG A 552 12.80 9.48 12.85
CA ARG A 552 13.05 10.50 11.82
C ARG A 552 14.05 10.04 10.75
N ARG A 553 14.06 8.74 10.46
CA ARG A 553 14.95 8.15 9.46
C ARG A 553 14.38 8.34 8.06
N ALA A 554 15.27 8.47 7.08
CA ALA A 554 14.89 8.43 5.68
C ALA A 554 14.26 7.06 5.35
N ASP A 555 13.20 7.05 4.56
CA ASP A 555 12.45 5.84 4.22
C ASP A 555 13.30 4.75 3.53
N ARG A 556 14.34 5.14 2.79
CA ARG A 556 15.33 4.21 2.22
C ARG A 556 16.15 3.44 3.26
N HIS A 557 16.09 3.84 4.54
CA HIS A 557 16.69 3.14 5.68
C HIS A 557 15.62 2.50 6.59
N ALA A 558 14.36 2.45 6.14
CA ALA A 558 13.30 1.78 6.87
C ALA A 558 13.67 0.29 7.06
N GLY A 559 13.60 -0.17 8.30
CA GLY A 559 13.78 -1.58 8.62
C GLY A 559 12.49 -2.38 8.39
N TYR A 560 12.66 -3.70 8.41
CA TYR A 560 11.55 -4.65 8.47
C TYR A 560 11.45 -5.22 9.88
N VAL A 561 10.22 -5.26 10.41
CA VAL A 561 9.86 -6.18 11.50
C VAL A 561 9.39 -7.50 10.89
N ARG A 562 9.49 -8.59 11.64
CA ARG A 562 9.01 -9.91 11.20
C ARG A 562 7.64 -10.17 11.81
N ILE A 563 6.65 -10.47 10.97
CA ILE A 563 5.28 -10.80 11.39
C ILE A 563 4.98 -12.28 11.12
N ALA A 564 4.03 -12.85 11.86
CA ALA A 564 3.60 -14.23 11.65
C ALA A 564 3.11 -14.44 10.20
N SER A 565 3.44 -15.60 9.63
CA SER A 565 3.04 -15.96 8.27
C SER A 565 1.70 -16.72 8.29
N PRO A 566 0.69 -16.28 7.53
CA PRO A 566 -0.56 -17.02 7.36
C PRO A 566 -0.41 -18.23 6.42
N LEU A 567 0.80 -18.48 5.88
CA LEU A 567 1.08 -19.59 4.95
C LEU A 567 1.47 -20.90 5.66
N ALA A 568 1.66 -20.87 6.99
CA ALA A 568 2.00 -22.07 7.76
C ALA A 568 0.83 -23.06 7.80
N SER A 569 1.13 -24.36 7.64
CA SER A 569 0.12 -25.41 7.49
C SER A 569 -0.82 -25.54 8.69
N GLU A 570 -0.31 -25.37 9.92
CA GLU A 570 -1.10 -25.54 11.15
C GLU A 570 -2.22 -24.50 11.27
N LEU A 571 -1.93 -23.23 10.93
CA LEU A 571 -2.92 -22.14 10.95
C LEU A 571 -4.02 -22.31 9.88
N LEU A 572 -3.70 -22.92 8.74
CA LEU A 572 -4.67 -23.21 7.68
C LEU A 572 -5.52 -24.44 8.00
N SER A 573 -4.95 -25.44 8.67
CA SER A 573 -5.67 -26.63 9.14
C SER A 573 -6.57 -26.35 10.34
N GLU A 574 -6.12 -25.58 11.33
CA GLU A 574 -6.95 -25.19 12.49
C GLU A 574 -8.12 -24.28 12.08
N ALA A 575 -7.90 -23.34 11.15
CA ALA A 575 -8.97 -22.47 10.67
C ALA A 575 -10.05 -23.23 9.86
N ALA A 576 -9.71 -24.36 9.25
CA ALA A 576 -10.69 -25.26 8.64
C ALA A 576 -11.55 -26.00 9.69
N HIS A 577 -10.95 -26.43 10.80
CA HIS A 577 -11.64 -27.14 11.89
C HIS A 577 -12.53 -26.23 12.75
N VAL A 578 -12.17 -24.96 12.96
CA VAL A 578 -13.00 -24.00 13.72
C VAL A 578 -14.29 -23.65 12.98
N SER A 579 -14.27 -23.64 11.64
CA SER A 579 -15.47 -23.42 10.81
C SER A 579 -16.47 -24.59 10.90
N GLU A 580 -15.95 -25.83 11.03
CA GLU A 580 -16.77 -27.03 11.22
C GLU A 580 -17.34 -27.16 12.64
N ALA A 581 -16.60 -26.72 13.67
CA ALA A 581 -17.06 -26.78 15.07
C ALA A 581 -18.23 -25.82 15.37
N THR A 582 -18.46 -24.79 14.56
CA THR A 582 -19.67 -23.94 14.59
C THR A 582 -20.91 -24.59 13.95
N HIS A 583 -20.82 -25.83 13.47
CA HIS A 583 -21.93 -26.61 12.95
C HIS A 583 -22.08 -27.94 13.71
N VAL A 584 -22.57 -27.86 14.94
CA VAL A 584 -23.16 -29.02 15.64
C VAL A 584 -24.67 -29.03 15.38
N PRO A 585 -25.25 -30.04 14.70
CA PRO A 585 -26.69 -30.15 14.52
C PRO A 585 -27.32 -30.79 15.77
N GLY A 586 -28.14 -30.01 16.49
CA GLY A 586 -28.92 -30.47 17.64
C GLY A 586 -30.43 -30.28 17.44
N ALA A 587 -31.16 -31.37 17.68
CA ALA A 587 -32.60 -31.50 17.95
C ALA A 587 -33.60 -31.47 16.76
N GLY A 588 -33.78 -32.66 16.17
CA GLY A 588 -35.03 -33.44 16.20
C GLY A 588 -36.37 -32.71 16.05
N ARG A 589 -37.04 -32.97 14.93
CA ARG A 589 -38.42 -32.58 14.61
C ARG A 589 -39.41 -33.10 15.66
N VAL A 590 -40.30 -32.21 16.11
CA VAL A 590 -41.61 -32.57 16.66
C VAL A 590 -42.56 -32.83 15.48
N SER A 591 -43.20 -33.99 15.45
CA SER A 591 -44.43 -34.21 14.68
C SER A 591 -45.37 -35.12 15.45
N GLU A 592 -46.56 -34.60 15.75
CA GLU A 592 -47.72 -35.33 16.24
C GLU A 592 -48.21 -36.37 15.22
N ALA A 593 -48.47 -37.60 15.67
CA ALA A 593 -49.74 -38.31 15.47
C ALA A 593 -49.66 -39.76 16.02
N GLY A 594 -50.61 -40.12 16.89
CA GLY A 594 -51.33 -41.39 16.76
C GLY A 594 -50.88 -42.64 17.54
N ARG A 595 -51.49 -42.80 18.73
CA ARG A 595 -52.05 -44.03 19.34
C ARG A 595 -51.17 -45.21 19.82
N VAL A 596 -51.25 -45.38 21.16
CA VAL A 596 -51.67 -46.57 21.94
C VAL A 596 -50.73 -47.79 22.11
N SER A 597 -50.49 -48.05 23.40
CA SER A 597 -50.22 -49.32 24.11
C SER A 597 -48.81 -49.92 24.09
N GLY A 598 -48.36 -50.32 25.28
CA GLY A 598 -47.25 -51.27 25.45
C GLY A 598 -46.41 -50.99 26.69
N ALA A 599 -46.76 -51.63 27.80
CA ALA A 599 -46.02 -51.64 29.05
C ALA A 599 -44.58 -52.18 28.90
N GLY A 600 -43.67 -51.77 29.78
CA GLY A 600 -42.33 -52.33 29.85
C GLY A 600 -41.47 -51.65 30.89
N HIS A 601 -41.38 -52.27 32.05
CA HIS A 601 -40.77 -51.82 33.29
C HIS A 601 -39.30 -52.31 33.36
N VAL A 602 -38.54 -51.69 34.28
CA VAL A 602 -37.43 -52.21 35.10
C VAL A 602 -35.96 -51.98 34.67
N SER A 603 -35.26 -51.30 35.60
CA SER A 603 -33.91 -51.47 36.18
C SER A 603 -32.65 -51.29 35.34
N GLU A 604 -31.68 -50.44 35.70
CA GLU A 604 -30.82 -50.33 36.93
C GLU A 604 -29.59 -51.27 36.96
N GLU A 605 -28.45 -50.63 37.21
CA GLU A 605 -27.21 -51.08 37.87
C GLU A 605 -26.01 -51.73 37.13
N ALA A 606 -24.85 -51.26 37.65
CA ALA A 606 -23.54 -51.91 37.85
C ALA A 606 -22.46 -51.64 36.78
N VAL A 607 -21.31 -50.98 37.02
CA VAL A 607 -20.30 -50.90 38.12
C VAL A 607 -18.95 -51.49 37.65
N HIS A 608 -17.86 -50.80 38.06
CA HIS A 608 -16.43 -51.16 38.06
C HIS A 608 -15.64 -51.01 36.75
N ALA A 609 -14.40 -50.51 36.68
CA ALA A 609 -13.32 -50.00 37.56
C ALA A 609 -12.02 -50.64 37.06
N CYS A 610 -10.95 -49.86 36.88
CA CYS A 610 -9.57 -50.29 37.11
C CYS A 610 -8.59 -49.10 37.09
N GLU A 611 -7.95 -48.90 38.24
CA GLU A 611 -6.79 -48.05 38.58
C GLU A 611 -5.47 -48.73 38.14
N ALA A 612 -4.44 -48.01 37.66
CA ALA A 612 -3.26 -47.41 38.35
C ALA A 612 -1.97 -48.27 38.47
N GLY A 613 -0.81 -47.59 38.45
CA GLY A 613 0.53 -48.06 38.85
C GLY A 613 1.66 -47.33 38.08
N HIS A 614 2.26 -46.24 38.59
CA HIS A 614 3.41 -46.08 39.52
C HIS A 614 4.83 -46.34 38.90
N GLY A 615 5.77 -45.37 39.11
CA GLY A 615 7.15 -45.24 38.56
C GLY A 615 8.24 -46.13 39.20
N PRO A 616 9.51 -45.70 39.51
CA PRO A 616 10.24 -44.42 39.30
C PRO A 616 11.79 -44.55 38.97
N GLU A 617 12.53 -43.42 39.11
CA GLU A 617 13.99 -43.22 39.41
C GLU A 617 15.05 -42.95 38.29
N GLY A 618 16.02 -42.04 38.61
CA GLY A 618 16.97 -41.30 37.71
C GLY A 618 18.41 -41.88 37.64
N PRO A 619 19.55 -41.13 37.69
CA PRO A 619 19.80 -39.67 37.87
C PRO A 619 20.90 -38.99 36.98
N HIS A 620 21.01 -37.65 37.12
CA HIS A 620 22.16 -36.71 37.09
C HIS A 620 23.47 -36.93 36.29
N VAL A 621 23.88 -35.87 35.53
CA VAL A 621 25.26 -35.30 35.53
C VAL A 621 25.20 -33.77 35.28
N SER A 622 25.79 -32.98 36.20
CA SER A 622 26.23 -31.58 36.09
C SER A 622 27.64 -31.52 35.49
N GLU A 623 28.13 -30.47 34.83
CA GLU A 623 28.76 -29.28 35.45
C GLU A 623 29.35 -28.31 34.40
N SER A 624 29.40 -27.02 34.78
CA SER A 624 30.49 -26.02 34.54
C SER A 624 30.77 -25.50 33.10
N ALA A 625 30.36 -24.29 32.73
CA ALA A 625 30.95 -22.96 33.04
C ALA A 625 32.25 -22.61 32.27
N HIS A 626 32.20 -21.59 31.41
CA HIS A 626 33.28 -20.60 31.26
C HIS A 626 32.79 -19.30 30.60
N VAL A 627 32.92 -18.22 31.37
CA VAL A 627 32.84 -16.81 30.97
C VAL A 627 34.23 -16.37 30.53
N ILE A 628 34.37 -15.79 29.33
CA ILE A 628 35.50 -14.89 28.98
C ILE A 628 35.02 -13.80 27.99
N HIS A 629 34.98 -12.55 28.47
CA HIS A 629 35.34 -11.33 27.73
C HIS A 629 36.60 -10.79 28.44
N PRO A 630 37.59 -10.17 27.76
CA PRO A 630 37.43 -8.82 27.18
C PRO A 630 38.30 -8.55 25.92
N GLY A 631 38.18 -7.36 25.30
CA GLY A 631 39.31 -6.80 24.54
C GLY A 631 38.99 -5.92 23.32
N SER A 632 38.96 -4.62 23.57
CA SER A 632 39.19 -3.46 22.68
C SER A 632 40.29 -3.59 21.60
N SER A 633 40.14 -2.76 20.54
CA SER A 633 41.15 -2.13 19.65
C SER A 633 41.47 -2.77 18.29
N ARG A 634 40.81 -2.29 17.22
CA ARG A 634 41.31 -1.28 16.26
C ARG A 634 40.23 -0.91 15.25
#